data_AF-W6MT27-F1
#
_entry.id   AF-W6MT27-F1
#
_cell.length_a   1.000
_cell.length_b   1.000
_cell.length_c   1.000
_cell.angle_alpha   90.00
_cell.angle_beta   90.00
_cell.angle_gamma   90.00
#
_symmetry.space_group_name_H-M   'P 1'
#
loop_
_entity.id
_entity.type
_entity.pdbx_description
1 polymer ?
#
loop_
_entity_poly.entity_id
_entity_poly.type
_entity_poly.pdbx_seq_one_letter_code
_entity_poly.pdbx_strand_id
1 'polypeptide(L)'
;MLNADQADMGSKINFIFTGMSFLSIFVFYFIQPETAGRFFKEIDELYDKNIPLKEWKLYKTQKQQDSDRFYDDLKQEVSHAEYDFEPEEI
;
A
#
# COMPACT_ATOMS: atom_id res chain seq x y z
N MET A 1 -38.35 -2.90 -5.94
CA MET A 1 -38.51 -1.79 -6.91
C MET A 1 -38.64 -2.37 -8.32
N LEU A 2 -39.75 -3.09 -8.59
CA LEU A 2 -40.05 -3.74 -9.87
C LEU A 2 -41.52 -3.52 -10.27
N ASN A 3 -42.14 -2.45 -9.78
CA ASN A 3 -43.52 -2.10 -10.14
C ASN A 3 -43.48 -1.04 -11.24
N ALA A 4 -44.11 -1.38 -12.36
CA ALA A 4 -44.03 -0.70 -13.66
C ALA A 4 -44.87 0.58 -13.77
N ASP A 5 -45.09 1.32 -12.67
CA ASP A 5 -46.06 2.43 -12.70
C ASP A 5 -45.43 3.81 -12.92
N GLN A 6 -44.14 4.04 -12.64
CA GLN A 6 -43.57 5.40 -12.82
C GLN A 6 -42.21 5.52 -13.49
N ALA A 7 -41.54 4.41 -13.80
CA ALA A 7 -40.41 4.38 -14.72
C ALA A 7 -40.11 2.92 -15.01
N ASP A 8 -40.59 2.41 -16.14
CA ASP A 8 -40.37 1.04 -16.63
C ASP A 8 -38.90 0.85 -17.11
N MET A 9 -37.96 1.29 -16.27
CA MET A 9 -36.52 1.33 -16.52
C MET A 9 -35.83 0.03 -16.08
N GLY A 10 -36.60 -1.06 -15.89
CA GLY A 10 -36.21 -2.36 -15.32
C GLY A 10 -34.69 -2.64 -15.27
N SER A 11 -34.16 -3.34 -16.28
CA SER A 11 -32.72 -3.62 -16.39
C SER A 11 -31.90 -2.42 -16.90
N LYS A 12 -32.54 -1.41 -17.50
CA LYS A 12 -31.86 -0.28 -18.14
C LYS A 12 -31.11 0.62 -17.15
N ILE A 13 -31.61 0.76 -15.93
CA ILE A 13 -30.92 1.49 -14.86
C ILE A 13 -29.55 0.89 -14.52
N ASN A 14 -29.40 -0.43 -14.65
CA ASN A 14 -28.14 -1.12 -14.37
C ASN A 14 -27.04 -0.71 -15.36
N PHE A 15 -27.39 -0.36 -16.60
CA PHE A 15 -26.40 0.13 -17.58
C PHE A 15 -25.86 1.51 -17.19
N ILE A 16 -26.70 2.39 -16.65
CA ILE A 16 -26.27 3.71 -16.16
C ILE A 16 -25.40 3.53 -14.92
N PHE A 17 -25.82 2.67 -13.99
CA PHE A 17 -25.04 2.37 -12.78
C PHE A 17 -23.68 1.74 -13.11
N THR A 18 -23.66 0.82 -14.06
CA THR A 18 -22.43 0.17 -14.53
C THR A 18 -21.52 1.19 -15.20
N GLY A 19 -22.03 2.06 -16.06
CA GLY A 19 -21.26 3.14 -16.69
C GLY A 19 -20.62 4.08 -15.68
N MET A 20 -21.40 4.55 -14.69
CA MET A 20 -20.85 5.38 -13.61
C MET A 20 -19.86 4.64 -12.72
N SER A 21 -20.09 3.35 -12.44
CA SER A 21 -19.17 2.53 -11.66
C SER A 21 -17.84 2.33 -12.39
N PHE A 22 -17.85 2.07 -13.69
CA PHE A 22 -16.63 1.97 -14.50
C PHE A 22 -15.86 3.29 -14.55
N LEU A 23 -16.56 4.41 -14.71
CA LEU A 23 -15.94 5.74 -14.66
C LEU A 23 -15.27 6.00 -13.31
N SER A 24 -15.97 5.65 -12.22
CA SER A 24 -15.44 5.74 -10.87
C SER A 24 -14.15 4.91 -10.71
N ILE A 25 -14.18 3.63 -11.08
CA ILE A 25 -13.01 2.74 -11.04
C ILE A 25 -11.84 3.33 -11.83
N PHE A 26 -12.11 3.87 -13.02
CA PHE A 26 -11.08 4.50 -13.84
C PHE A 26 -10.42 5.66 -13.10
N VAL A 27 -11.21 6.58 -12.53
CA VAL A 27 -10.69 7.71 -11.76
C VAL A 27 -9.87 7.24 -10.55
N PHE A 28 -10.37 6.28 -9.78
CA PHE A 28 -9.64 5.70 -8.64
C PHE A 28 -8.33 5.05 -9.07
N TYR A 29 -8.29 4.38 -10.22
CA TYR A 29 -7.07 3.77 -10.74
C TYR A 29 -5.96 4.78 -11.05
N PHE A 30 -6.29 6.00 -11.47
CA PHE A 30 -5.29 7.04 -11.72
C PHE A 30 -4.96 7.91 -10.50
N ILE A 31 -5.93 8.13 -9.60
CA ILE A 31 -5.79 9.07 -8.48
C ILE A 31 -5.35 8.38 -7.18
N GLN A 32 -5.63 7.09 -6.99
CA GLN A 32 -5.33 6.41 -5.74
C GLN A 32 -3.94 5.77 -5.79
N PRO A 33 -2.97 6.21 -4.98
CA PRO A 33 -1.68 5.53 -4.87
C PRO A 33 -1.80 4.26 -4.04
N GLU A 34 -0.80 3.39 -4.17
CA GLU A 34 -0.65 2.23 -3.28
C GLU A 34 -0.17 2.70 -1.89
N THR A 35 -1.11 2.80 -0.94
CA THR A 35 -0.83 3.19 0.46
C THR A 35 -0.79 1.99 1.41
N ALA A 36 -1.03 0.77 0.93
CA ALA A 36 -1.05 -0.41 1.79
C ALA A 36 0.35 -0.74 2.33
N GLY A 37 0.42 -1.10 3.61
CA GLY A 37 1.67 -1.50 4.26
C GLY A 37 2.66 -0.37 4.58
N ARG A 38 2.26 0.91 4.42
CA ARG A 38 3.07 2.08 4.78
C ARG A 38 2.56 2.73 6.06
N PHE A 39 3.47 3.26 6.88
CA PHE A 39 3.09 4.08 8.03
C PHE A 39 2.67 5.49 7.58
N PHE A 40 1.78 6.13 8.35
CA PHE A 40 1.32 7.50 8.06
C PHE A 40 2.46 8.50 7.87
N LYS A 41 3.52 8.40 8.67
CA LYS A 41 4.70 9.27 8.55
C LYS A 41 5.48 9.07 7.25
N GLU A 42 5.46 7.87 6.68
CA GLU A 42 6.13 7.60 5.41
C GLU A 42 5.30 8.12 4.24
N ILE A 43 3.98 8.03 4.34
CA ILE A 43 3.05 8.61 3.36
C ILE A 43 3.24 10.13 3.28
N ASP A 44 3.38 10.78 4.42
CA ASP A 44 3.60 12.24 4.50
C ASP A 44 4.89 12.66 3.78
N GLU A 45 5.98 11.89 3.95
CA GLU A 45 7.24 12.12 3.24
C GLU A 45 7.13 11.97 1.71
N LEU A 46 6.27 11.09 1.22
CA LEU A 46 6.04 10.90 -0.22
C LEU A 46 5.29 12.08 -0.82
N TYR A 47 4.31 12.61 -0.08
CA TYR A 47 3.57 13.81 -0.47
C TYR A 47 4.49 15.03 -0.48
N ASP A 48 5.33 15.20 0.53
CA ASP A 48 6.32 16.30 0.60
C ASP A 48 7.30 16.25 -0.58
N LYS A 49 7.75 15.04 -0.95
CA LYS A 49 8.63 14.80 -2.10
C LYS A 49 7.94 14.81 -3.46
N ASN A 50 6.62 15.02 -3.51
CA ASN A 50 5.83 15.04 -4.75
C ASN A 50 6.11 13.85 -5.69
N ILE A 51 6.31 12.66 -5.13
CA ILE A 51 6.59 11.45 -5.92
C ILE A 51 5.31 11.06 -6.68
N PRO A 52 5.38 10.77 -8.00
CA PRO A 52 4.22 10.33 -8.75
C PRO A 52 3.65 9.03 -8.17
N LEU A 53 2.32 9.00 -8.02
CA LEU A 53 1.57 7.95 -7.32
C LEU A 53 1.85 6.52 -7.79
N LYS A 54 2.24 6.37 -9.06
CA LYS A 54 2.57 5.06 -9.67
C LYS A 54 3.89 4.49 -9.18
N GLU A 55 4.80 5.34 -8.72
CA GLU A 55 6.12 4.96 -8.23
C GLU A 55 6.11 4.69 -6.72
N TRP A 56 5.01 4.98 -6.03
CA TRP A 56 4.89 4.75 -4.59
C TRP A 56 5.13 3.31 -4.23
N LYS A 57 4.74 2.32 -5.05
CA LYS A 57 5.00 0.91 -4.77
C LYS A 57 6.49 0.55 -4.76
N LEU A 58 7.30 1.19 -5.59
CA LEU A 58 8.73 0.89 -5.77
C LEU A 58 9.63 1.81 -4.92
N TYR A 59 9.08 2.92 -4.43
CA TYR A 59 9.85 3.87 -3.64
C TYR A 59 10.13 3.34 -2.24
N LYS A 60 11.40 3.00 -1.96
CA LYS A 60 11.88 2.75 -0.60
C LYS A 60 12.04 4.09 0.13
N THR A 61 11.19 4.33 1.12
CA THR A 61 11.30 5.49 2.01
C THR A 61 12.56 5.38 2.87
N GLN A 62 13.13 6.51 3.28
CA GLN A 62 14.34 6.55 4.11
C GLN A 62 14.14 5.82 5.44
N LYS A 63 12.96 5.97 6.06
CA LYS A 63 12.59 5.25 7.28
C LYS A 63 12.59 3.72 7.14
N GLN A 64 12.13 3.21 5.99
CA GLN A 64 12.21 1.79 5.69
C GLN A 64 13.68 1.34 5.61
N GLN A 65 14.55 2.13 4.97
CA GLN A 65 15.98 1.81 4.86
C GLN A 65 16.70 1.84 6.21
N ASP A 66 16.35 2.79 7.08
CA ASP A 66 16.93 2.90 8.42
C ASP A 66 16.47 1.77 9.34
N SER A 67 15.20 1.37 9.22
CA SER A 67 14.70 0.18 9.91
C SER A 67 15.41 -1.08 9.42
N ASP A 68 15.49 -1.28 8.10
CA ASP A 68 16.17 -2.44 7.49
C ASP A 68 17.63 -2.52 8.00
N ARG A 69 18.37 -1.39 8.01
CA ARG A 69 19.74 -1.31 8.54
C ARG A 69 19.84 -1.68 10.02
N PHE A 70 18.96 -1.12 10.85
CA PHE A 70 18.97 -1.40 12.29
C PHE A 70 18.71 -2.88 12.59
N TYR A 71 17.82 -3.54 11.83
CA TYR A 71 17.60 -4.98 11.94
C TYR A 71 18.82 -5.81 11.54
N ASP A 72 19.55 -5.40 10.51
CA ASP A 72 20.78 -6.07 10.09
C ASP A 72 21.91 -5.91 11.13
N ASP A 73 22.06 -4.71 11.70
CA ASP A 73 23.02 -4.45 12.78
C ASP A 73 22.70 -5.30 14.03
N LEU A 74 21.42 -5.38 14.43
CA LEU A 74 20.97 -6.24 15.53
C LEU A 74 21.27 -7.72 15.27
N LYS A 75 21.04 -8.22 14.06
CA LYS A 75 21.38 -9.61 13.71
C LYS A 75 22.88 -9.86 13.77
N GLN A 76 23.68 -8.89 13.34
CA GLN A 76 25.12 -8.98 13.43
C GLN A 76 25.57 -9.03 14.90
N GLU A 77 25.05 -8.15 15.75
CA GLU A 77 25.37 -8.10 17.18
C GLU A 77 24.93 -9.39 17.90
N VAL A 78 23.71 -9.88 17.66
CA VAL A 78 23.22 -11.14 18.24
C VAL A 78 24.05 -12.33 17.76
N SER A 79 24.42 -12.39 16.48
CA SER A 79 25.25 -13.50 15.95
C SER A 79 26.63 -13.55 16.60
N HIS A 80 27.24 -12.40 16.88
CA HIS A 80 28.53 -12.34 17.58
C HIS A 80 28.37 -12.72 19.05
N ALA A 81 27.31 -12.24 19.72
CA ALA A 81 27.02 -12.59 21.10
C ALA A 81 26.67 -14.08 21.29
N GLU A 82 26.00 -14.71 20.32
CA GLU A 82 25.68 -16.14 20.33
C GLU A 82 26.94 -17.00 20.13
N TYR A 83 27.87 -16.57 19.27
CA TYR A 83 29.19 -17.22 19.09
C TYR A 83 30.08 -17.13 20.34
N ASP A 84 30.01 -16.02 21.08
CA ASP A 84 30.73 -15.85 22.35
C ASP A 84 30.15 -16.71 23.51
N PHE A 85 28.90 -17.17 23.38
CA PHE A 85 28.20 -17.95 24.41
C PHE A 85 28.22 -19.47 24.18
N GLU A 86 28.71 -19.93 23.03
CA GLU A 86 28.88 -21.33 22.69
C GLU A 86 30.32 -21.76 23.05
N PRO A 87 30.59 -22.29 24.26
CA PRO A 87 31.94 -22.79 24.57
C PRO A 87 32.27 -23.95 23.63
N GLU A 88 33.48 -23.94 23.05
CA GLU A 88 34.08 -25.07 22.35
C GLU A 88 33.89 -26.36 23.18
N GLU A 89 32.86 -27.15 22.88
CA GLU A 89 32.80 -28.55 23.30
C GLU A 89 33.85 -29.31 22.47
N ILE A 90 35.06 -29.41 23.02
CA ILE A 90 36.07 -30.42 22.73
C ILE A 90 36.13 -31.40 23.90
#